data_AF-A0A252CTJ3-F1
#
_entry.id   AF-A0A252CTJ3-F1
#
_cell.length_a   1.000
_cell.length_b   1.000
_cell.length_c   1.000
_cell.angle_alpha   90.00
_cell.angle_beta   90.00
_cell.angle_gamma   90.00
#
_symmetry.space_group_name_H-M   'P 1'
#
loop_
_entity.id
_entity.type
_entity.pdbx_description
1 polymer ?
#
loop_
_entity_poly.entity_id
_entity_poly.type
_entity_poly.pdbx_seq_one_letter_code
_entity_poly.pdbx_strand_id
1 'polypeptide(L)'
;MGWNNIPVEVREFPNQEAEIEALLLENADRKKTNEQKVREAIAWERIEKAKAKQRQQIAAATTNKKLGRSVQTTLVENFPVSSPGQTRDKVAKLVGLGSGRNYSKAKKVVTAIDQLLQQGNDKSALDLRKALNEQSVDAATKLIKAHPTQSARQTDDPQRSCWNCQFCSKEQVKDNHTFYCYKFGLLSFLEKDAQTRGEECLAWRYRWSDSDGCQSIPKNSCFTLTLPSHLQTMFEDAARASGMTLVDWICHHLLQATQSSKIPLEV
;
A
#
# COMPACT_ATOMS: atom_id res chain seq x y z
N MET A 1 10.78 49.67 17.77
CA MET A 1 10.57 48.91 19.02
C MET A 1 11.86 49.02 19.83
N GLY A 2 11.91 49.92 20.83
CA GLY A 2 13.10 50.18 21.65
C GLY A 2 13.16 49.32 22.92
N TRP A 3 13.32 48.00 22.75
CA TRP A 3 13.36 47.06 23.86
C TRP A 3 14.81 46.86 24.28
N ASN A 4 15.18 47.38 25.46
CA ASN A 4 16.54 47.27 25.99
C ASN A 4 16.76 45.99 26.81
N ASN A 5 15.69 45.38 27.33
CA ASN A 5 15.70 44.12 28.06
C ASN A 5 14.41 43.35 27.78
N ILE A 6 14.50 42.03 27.64
CA ILE A 6 13.35 41.13 27.45
C ILE A 6 13.28 40.23 28.70
N PRO A 7 12.15 40.20 29.44
CA PRO A 7 12.00 39.28 30.56
C PRO A 7 11.98 37.84 30.05
N VAL A 8 12.80 36.99 30.67
CA VAL A 8 12.91 35.56 30.36
C VAL A 8 12.46 34.75 31.57
N GLU A 9 11.60 33.76 31.36
CA GLU A 9 11.20 32.78 32.36
C GLU A 9 11.85 31.44 32.01
N VAL A 10 12.52 30.81 32.98
CA VAL A 10 13.09 29.46 32.82
C VAL A 10 12.19 28.48 33.60
N ARG A 11 11.70 27.44 32.93
CA ARG A 11 10.87 26.39 33.54
C ARG A 11 11.55 25.04 33.39
N GLU A 12 11.44 24.22 34.42
CA GLU A 12 11.89 22.83 34.42
C GLU A 12 10.69 21.89 34.23
N PHE A 13 10.88 20.84 33.42
CA PHE A 13 9.85 19.85 33.14
C PHE A 13 10.30 18.45 33.57
N PRO A 14 9.38 17.60 34.05
CA PRO A 14 9.74 16.27 34.54
C PRO A 14 10.14 15.30 33.42
N ASN A 15 9.68 15.54 32.19
CA ASN A 15 10.04 14.76 31.02
C ASN A 15 9.83 15.56 29.73
N GLN A 16 10.36 15.05 28.62
CA GLN A 16 10.25 15.67 27.30
C GLN A 16 8.80 15.81 26.81
N GLU A 17 7.91 14.90 27.22
CA GLU A 17 6.49 14.95 26.81
C GLU A 17 5.75 16.14 27.45
N ALA A 18 6.03 16.43 28.73
CA ALA A 18 5.47 17.57 29.46
C ALA A 18 5.99 18.91 28.90
N GLU A 19 7.28 18.96 28.54
CA GLU A 19 7.88 20.12 27.87
C GLU A 19 7.19 20.39 26.52
N ILE A 20 7.06 19.37 25.67
CA ILE A 20 6.39 19.50 24.37
C ILE A 20 4.92 19.87 24.55
N GLU A 21 4.22 19.28 25.54
CA GLU A 21 2.83 19.61 25.83
C GLU A 21 2.67 21.09 26.22
N ALA A 22 3.53 21.61 27.10
CA ALA A 22 3.53 23.01 27.48
C ALA A 22 3.77 23.93 26.27
N LEU A 23 4.77 23.59 25.45
CA LEU A 23 5.07 24.34 24.23
C LEU A 23 3.89 24.38 23.24
N LEU A 24 3.18 23.26 23.08
CA LEU A 24 2.00 23.18 22.21
C LEU A 24 0.83 23.99 22.76
N LEU A 25 0.63 23.99 24.07
CA LEU A 25 -0.42 24.75 24.75
C LEU A 25 -0.16 26.26 24.67
N GLU A 26 1.09 26.71 24.88
CA GLU A 26 1.46 28.12 24.74
C GLU A 26 1.26 28.64 23.31
N ASN A 27 1.37 27.76 22.32
CA ASN A 27 1.10 28.10 20.93
C ASN A 27 -0.36 27.90 20.52
N ALA A 28 -1.27 27.46 21.39
CA ALA A 28 -2.62 27.03 21.01
C ALA A 28 -3.40 28.08 20.20
N ASP A 29 -3.37 29.34 20.62
CA ASP A 29 -4.16 30.44 20.05
C ASP A 29 -3.55 31.06 18.79
N ARG A 30 -2.34 30.66 18.40
CA ARG A 30 -1.68 31.19 17.21
C ARG A 30 -2.45 30.82 15.94
N LYS A 31 -2.61 31.77 15.02
CA LYS A 31 -3.11 31.49 13.67
C LYS A 31 -2.11 30.61 12.92
N LYS A 32 -2.49 29.35 12.68
CA LYS A 32 -1.65 28.30 12.08
C LYS A 32 -2.16 27.87 10.71
N THR A 33 -1.23 27.52 9.83
CA THR A 33 -1.56 26.87 8.54
C THR A 33 -2.01 25.42 8.75
N ASN A 34 -2.62 24.81 7.74
CA ASN A 34 -3.04 23.41 7.83
C ASN A 34 -1.86 22.47 8.05
N GLU A 35 -0.72 22.73 7.38
CA GLU A 35 0.50 21.98 7.62
C GLU A 35 0.98 22.08 9.07
N GLN A 36 1.00 23.29 9.65
CA GLN A 36 1.41 23.50 11.03
C GLN A 36 0.49 22.76 12.00
N LYS A 37 -0.82 22.85 11.81
CA LYS A 37 -1.82 22.09 12.60
C LYS A 37 -1.57 20.58 12.53
N VAL A 38 -1.19 20.05 11.36
CA VAL A 38 -0.88 18.62 11.19
C VAL A 38 0.42 18.25 11.91
N ARG A 39 1.47 19.08 11.83
CA ARG A 39 2.73 18.84 12.55
C ARG A 39 2.52 18.86 14.07
N GLU A 40 1.76 19.82 14.58
CA GLU A 40 1.36 19.86 15.99
C GLU A 40 0.52 18.64 16.38
N ALA A 41 -0.41 18.21 15.52
CA ALA A 41 -1.20 17.02 15.76
C ALA A 41 -0.34 15.76 15.87
N ILE A 42 0.73 15.64 15.08
CA ILE A 42 1.68 14.52 15.18
C ILE A 42 2.38 14.54 16.56
N ALA A 43 2.73 15.72 17.08
CA ALA A 43 3.31 15.84 18.42
C ALA A 43 2.28 15.48 19.51
N TRP A 44 1.06 16.00 19.42
CA TRP A 44 -0.06 15.64 20.31
C TRP A 44 -0.39 14.14 20.28
N GLU A 45 -0.29 13.49 19.12
CA GLU A 45 -0.51 12.05 18.98
C GLU A 45 0.50 11.24 19.81
N ARG A 46 1.76 11.68 19.91
CA ARG A 46 2.78 11.02 20.74
C ARG A 46 2.42 11.12 22.23
N ILE A 47 2.05 12.33 22.69
CA ILE A 47 1.66 12.58 24.08
C ILE A 47 0.39 11.80 24.45
N GLU A 48 -0.66 11.85 23.63
CA GLU A 48 -1.91 11.14 23.92
C GLU A 48 -1.74 9.63 23.87
N LYS A 49 -0.82 9.09 23.05
CA LYS A 49 -0.44 7.67 23.06
C LYS A 49 0.21 7.26 24.39
N ALA A 50 1.15 8.07 24.90
CA ALA A 50 1.79 7.81 26.19
C ALA A 50 0.77 7.85 27.34
N LYS A 51 -0.08 8.89 27.38
CA LYS A 51 -1.18 9.01 28.35
C LYS A 51 -2.18 7.87 28.24
N ALA A 52 -2.54 7.43 27.03
CA ALA A 52 -3.44 6.30 26.83
C ALA A 52 -2.86 4.99 27.36
N LYS A 53 -1.56 4.73 27.14
CA LYS A 53 -0.85 3.57 27.68
C LYS A 53 -0.85 3.58 29.21
N GLN A 54 -0.57 4.73 29.83
CA GLN A 54 -0.63 4.87 31.28
C GLN A 54 -2.04 4.60 31.83
N ARG A 55 -3.08 5.15 31.20
CA ARG A 55 -4.48 4.87 31.59
C ARG A 55 -4.82 3.39 31.48
N GLN A 56 -4.36 2.71 30.43
CA GLN A 56 -4.56 1.28 30.25
C GLN A 56 -3.86 0.48 31.36
N GLN A 57 -2.63 0.83 31.73
CA GLN A 57 -1.89 0.19 32.81
C GLN A 57 -2.57 0.38 34.17
N ILE A 58 -3.03 1.59 34.48
CA ILE A 58 -3.75 1.88 35.73
C ILE A 58 -5.09 1.15 35.77
N ALA A 59 -5.84 1.13 34.66
CA ALA A 59 -7.10 0.39 34.56
C ALA A 59 -6.88 -1.12 34.75
N ALA A 60 -5.83 -1.69 34.14
CA ALA A 60 -5.46 -3.07 34.34
C ALA A 60 -5.07 -3.36 35.80
N ALA A 61 -4.22 -2.52 36.41
CA ALA A 61 -3.77 -2.68 37.79
C ALA A 61 -4.94 -2.59 38.80
N THR A 62 -5.85 -1.63 38.61
CA THR A 62 -7.04 -1.47 39.46
C THR A 62 -8.01 -2.63 39.31
N THR A 63 -8.19 -3.15 38.10
CA THR A 63 -9.04 -4.32 37.83
C THR A 63 -8.47 -5.59 38.46
N ASN A 64 -7.16 -5.83 38.30
CA ASN A 64 -6.47 -6.96 38.92
C ASN A 64 -6.54 -6.91 40.45
N LYS A 65 -6.40 -5.73 41.05
CA LYS A 65 -6.56 -5.51 42.50
C LYS A 65 -7.97 -5.86 42.97
N LYS A 66 -9.01 -5.46 42.24
CA LYS A 66 -10.42 -5.79 42.57
C LYS A 66 -10.72 -7.27 42.47
N LEU A 67 -10.10 -7.97 41.52
CA LEU A 67 -10.29 -9.40 41.28
C LEU A 67 -9.39 -10.29 42.16
N GLY A 68 -8.57 -9.72 43.05
CA GLY A 68 -7.66 -10.48 43.91
C GLY A 68 -6.58 -11.26 43.15
N ARG A 69 -6.32 -10.93 41.87
CA ARG A 69 -5.30 -11.61 41.05
C ARG A 69 -3.92 -11.03 41.32
N SER A 70 -2.93 -11.90 41.52
CA SER A 70 -1.52 -11.50 41.60
C SER A 70 -0.93 -11.34 40.19
N VAL A 71 0.14 -10.55 40.06
CA VAL A 71 0.86 -10.34 38.79
C VAL A 71 1.31 -11.66 38.15
N GLN A 72 1.45 -12.74 38.93
CA GLN A 72 1.92 -14.06 38.48
C GLN A 72 0.82 -14.96 37.90
N THR A 73 -0.47 -14.73 38.19
CA THR A 73 -1.58 -15.60 37.72
C THR A 73 -2.43 -14.98 36.62
N THR A 74 -2.06 -13.79 36.12
CA THR A 74 -2.88 -13.07 35.15
C THR A 74 -2.57 -13.53 33.72
N LEU A 75 -3.17 -14.65 33.30
CA LEU A 75 -3.27 -15.03 31.89
C LEU A 75 -4.10 -13.95 31.19
N VAL A 76 -3.46 -13.15 30.33
CA VAL A 76 -4.10 -11.99 29.69
C VAL A 76 -5.10 -12.51 28.66
N GLU A 77 -6.39 -12.50 28.99
CA GLU A 77 -7.44 -12.69 28.01
C GLU A 77 -7.41 -11.53 27.01
N ASN A 78 -7.44 -11.87 25.72
CA ASN A 78 -7.40 -10.93 24.60
C ASN A 78 -8.76 -10.23 24.47
N PHE A 79 -9.06 -9.31 25.40
CA PHE A 79 -10.26 -8.48 25.32
C PHE A 79 -10.22 -7.63 24.04
N PRO A 80 -11.37 -7.38 23.41
CA PRO A 80 -11.43 -6.61 22.18
C PRO A 80 -10.79 -5.24 22.37
N VAL A 81 -9.90 -4.90 21.44
CA VAL A 81 -9.14 -3.66 21.42
C VAL A 81 -10.12 -2.48 21.51
N SER A 82 -9.90 -1.56 22.47
CA SER A 82 -10.62 -0.29 22.54
C SER A 82 -10.70 0.34 21.15
N SER A 83 -11.90 0.80 20.78
CA SER A 83 -12.27 1.23 19.43
C SER A 83 -11.14 2.02 18.75
N PRO A 84 -10.54 1.50 17.66
CA PRO A 84 -9.48 2.21 16.94
C PRO A 84 -10.03 3.53 16.39
N GLY A 85 -9.54 4.66 16.90
CA GLY A 85 -9.95 5.99 16.43
C GLY A 85 -9.89 7.10 17.46
N GLN A 86 -10.07 6.80 18.76
CA GLN A 86 -10.24 7.85 19.78
C GLN A 86 -9.06 8.82 19.87
N THR A 87 -7.81 8.34 19.89
CA THR A 87 -6.63 9.21 19.93
C THR A 87 -6.59 10.15 18.74
N ARG A 88 -6.87 9.62 17.54
CA ARG A 88 -6.83 10.38 16.30
C ARG A 88 -7.89 11.48 16.26
N ASP A 89 -9.09 11.16 16.72
CA ASP A 89 -10.22 12.09 16.75
C ASP A 89 -10.02 13.17 17.82
N LYS A 90 -9.50 12.81 19.01
CA LYS A 90 -9.13 13.79 20.05
C LYS A 90 -8.10 14.80 19.54
N VAL A 91 -7.02 14.29 18.94
CA VAL A 91 -5.94 15.13 18.39
C VAL A 91 -6.47 16.02 17.27
N ALA A 92 -7.27 15.49 16.34
CA ALA A 92 -7.86 16.29 15.27
C ALA A 92 -8.78 17.41 15.78
N LYS A 93 -9.50 17.16 16.88
CA LYS A 93 -10.32 18.18 17.55
C LYS A 93 -9.45 19.25 18.20
N LEU A 94 -8.38 18.86 18.90
CA LEU A 94 -7.45 19.78 19.57
C LEU A 94 -6.81 20.78 18.60
N VAL A 95 -6.37 20.33 17.42
CA VAL A 95 -5.72 21.21 16.44
C VAL A 95 -6.69 21.90 15.46
N GLY A 96 -8.00 21.69 15.61
CA GLY A 96 -9.01 22.28 14.74
C GLY A 96 -9.02 21.74 13.30
N LEU A 97 -8.75 20.44 13.12
CA LEU A 97 -8.90 19.70 11.84
C LEU A 97 -10.25 18.98 11.72
N GLY A 98 -11.05 18.99 12.80
CA GLY A 98 -12.39 18.43 12.86
C GLY A 98 -12.41 16.93 13.14
N SER A 99 -12.14 16.10 12.13
CA SER A 99 -12.23 14.64 12.24
C SER A 99 -10.87 13.94 12.16
N GLY A 100 -10.73 12.79 12.83
CA GLY A 100 -9.52 11.99 12.73
C GLY A 100 -9.28 11.45 11.33
N ARG A 101 -10.34 11.17 10.55
CA ARG A 101 -10.18 10.78 9.13
C ARG A 101 -9.48 11.88 8.32
N ASN A 102 -9.85 13.14 8.54
CA ASN A 102 -9.22 14.28 7.90
C ASN A 102 -7.75 14.40 8.32
N TYR A 103 -7.46 14.29 9.62
CA TYR A 103 -6.08 14.25 10.12
C TYR A 103 -5.26 13.09 9.51
N SER A 104 -5.82 11.88 9.38
CA SER A 104 -5.11 10.76 8.73
C SER A 104 -4.73 11.05 7.28
N LYS A 105 -5.59 11.70 6.51
CA LYS A 105 -5.27 12.12 5.14
C LYS A 105 -4.20 13.20 5.16
N ALA A 106 -4.37 14.22 5.98
CA ALA A 106 -3.44 15.34 6.09
C ALA A 106 -2.04 14.90 6.53
N LYS A 107 -1.94 13.95 7.47
CA LYS A 107 -0.69 13.34 7.90
C LYS A 107 0.06 12.69 6.74
N LYS A 108 -0.64 11.95 5.87
CA LYS A 108 -0.06 11.35 4.66
C LYS A 108 0.49 12.40 3.70
N VAL A 109 -0.22 13.52 3.55
CA VAL A 109 0.24 14.64 2.71
C VAL A 109 1.51 15.25 3.26
N VAL A 110 1.57 15.54 4.55
CA VAL A 110 2.79 16.12 5.18
C VAL A 110 3.97 15.16 5.06
N THR A 111 3.78 13.85 5.30
CA THR A 111 4.85 12.87 5.09
C THR A 111 5.30 12.80 3.64
N ALA A 112 4.39 12.95 2.66
CA ALA A 112 4.76 12.99 1.26
C ALA A 112 5.55 14.25 0.90
N ILE A 113 5.21 15.41 1.50
CA ILE A 113 5.99 16.64 1.35
C ILE A 113 7.41 16.44 1.89
N ASP A 114 7.56 15.89 3.10
CA ASP A 114 8.87 15.66 3.70
C ASP A 114 9.71 14.66 2.86
N GLN A 115 9.08 13.62 2.30
CA GLN A 115 9.73 12.68 1.37
C GLN A 115 10.20 13.34 0.08
N LEU A 116 9.39 14.20 -0.53
CA LEU A 116 9.76 14.92 -1.76
C LEU A 116 10.92 15.88 -1.52
N LEU A 117 10.95 16.55 -0.37
CA LEU A 117 12.08 17.40 0.03
C LEU A 117 13.36 16.57 0.22
N GLN A 118 13.26 15.38 0.84
CA GLN A 118 14.40 14.46 0.96
C GLN A 118 14.91 13.96 -0.39
N GLN A 119 14.02 13.83 -1.38
CA GLN A 119 14.35 13.43 -2.76
C GLN A 119 14.85 14.60 -3.63
N GLY A 120 14.89 15.83 -3.10
CA GLY A 120 15.28 17.03 -3.85
C GLY A 120 14.23 17.52 -4.85
N ASN A 121 12.98 17.04 -4.77
CA ASN A 121 11.89 17.50 -5.61
C ASN A 121 11.12 18.65 -4.95
N ASP A 122 11.78 19.81 -4.88
CA ASP A 122 11.27 21.00 -4.17
C ASP A 122 10.01 21.57 -4.81
N LYS A 123 9.88 21.48 -6.15
CA LYS A 123 8.71 22.00 -6.87
C LYS A 123 7.43 21.24 -6.49
N SER A 124 7.46 19.91 -6.57
CA SER A 124 6.30 19.09 -6.19
C SER A 124 5.98 19.20 -4.70
N ALA A 125 6.99 19.32 -3.84
CA ALA A 125 6.79 19.57 -2.41
C ALA A 125 6.09 20.91 -2.16
N LEU A 126 6.50 21.97 -2.87
CA LEU A 126 5.89 23.30 -2.77
C LEU A 126 4.45 23.32 -3.28
N ASP A 127 4.16 22.64 -4.39
CA ASP A 127 2.81 22.53 -4.93
C ASP A 127 1.86 21.81 -3.95
N LEU A 128 2.30 20.70 -3.34
CA LEU A 128 1.54 19.99 -2.31
C LEU A 128 1.33 20.84 -1.06
N ARG A 129 2.37 21.58 -0.64
CA ARG A 129 2.30 22.49 0.51
C ARG A 129 1.29 23.61 0.27
N LYS A 130 1.29 24.18 -0.94
CA LYS A 130 0.35 25.20 -1.38
C LYS A 130 -1.08 24.65 -1.40
N ALA A 131 -1.29 23.49 -2.02
CA ALA A 131 -2.61 22.83 -2.05
C ALA A 131 -3.14 22.52 -0.64
N LEU A 132 -2.27 22.06 0.27
CA LEU A 132 -2.65 21.74 1.65
C LEU A 132 -3.09 22.99 2.44
N ASN A 133 -2.36 24.09 2.29
CA ASN A 133 -2.58 25.30 3.08
C ASN A 133 -3.65 26.24 2.48
N GLU A 134 -3.73 26.35 1.16
CA GLU A 134 -4.61 27.32 0.48
C GLU A 134 -5.92 26.70 -0.02
N GLN A 135 -5.93 25.41 -0.38
CA GLN A 135 -7.12 24.75 -0.93
C GLN A 135 -7.80 23.86 0.11
N SER A 136 -7.31 22.64 0.32
CA SER A 136 -7.84 21.70 1.31
C SER A 136 -6.97 20.46 1.43
N VAL A 137 -7.17 19.71 2.51
CA VAL A 137 -6.56 18.38 2.71
C VAL A 137 -6.96 17.42 1.58
N ASP A 138 -8.22 17.44 1.15
CA ASP A 138 -8.70 16.55 0.09
C ASP A 138 -8.12 16.90 -1.29
N ALA A 139 -7.93 18.19 -1.59
CA ALA A 139 -7.25 18.63 -2.82
C ALA A 139 -5.80 18.12 -2.87
N ALA A 140 -5.04 18.31 -1.79
CA ALA A 140 -3.67 17.79 -1.70
C ALA A 140 -3.62 16.25 -1.77
N THR A 141 -4.60 15.57 -1.18
CA THR A 141 -4.71 14.10 -1.26
C THR A 141 -4.99 13.62 -2.69
N LYS A 142 -5.78 14.38 -3.47
CA LYS A 142 -6.01 14.07 -4.89
C LYS A 142 -4.73 14.23 -5.71
N LEU A 143 -3.90 15.24 -5.44
CA LEU A 143 -2.62 15.42 -6.14
C LEU A 143 -1.68 14.23 -5.95
N ILE A 144 -1.59 13.69 -4.73
CA ILE A 144 -0.81 12.49 -4.43
C ILE A 144 -1.35 11.26 -5.17
N LYS A 145 -2.67 11.17 -5.38
CA LYS A 145 -3.30 10.05 -6.11
C LYS A 145 -3.17 10.19 -7.62
N ALA A 146 -3.25 11.41 -8.15
CA ALA A 146 -3.16 11.70 -9.59
C ALA A 146 -1.72 11.55 -10.10
N HIS A 147 -0.75 11.90 -9.26
CA HIS A 147 0.65 11.62 -9.47
C HIS A 147 1.10 10.68 -8.36
N PRO A 148 0.88 9.35 -8.47
CA PRO A 148 1.63 8.40 -7.66
C PRO A 148 3.08 8.58 -8.08
N THR A 149 3.75 9.52 -7.41
CA THR A 149 5.13 9.92 -7.68
C THR A 149 5.97 8.75 -7.23
N GLN A 150 6.07 7.72 -8.07
CA GLN A 150 7.03 6.62 -8.00
C GLN A 150 7.32 6.13 -6.57
N SER A 151 6.32 6.15 -5.69
CA SER A 151 6.41 5.70 -4.30
C SER A 151 6.15 4.20 -4.27
N ALA A 152 6.91 3.52 -5.11
CA ALA A 152 7.28 2.12 -5.12
C ALA A 152 8.26 1.87 -6.29
N ARG A 153 9.23 2.77 -6.54
CA ARG A 153 10.57 2.25 -6.81
C ARG A 153 11.15 1.88 -5.45
N GLN A 154 10.62 0.78 -4.92
CA GLN A 154 11.44 -0.11 -4.13
C GLN A 154 12.76 -0.23 -4.91
N THR A 155 13.86 0.19 -4.32
CA THR A 155 15.16 -0.39 -4.64
C THR A 155 15.14 -1.80 -4.08
N ASP A 156 14.29 -2.66 -4.64
CA ASP A 156 14.26 -4.09 -4.37
C ASP A 156 14.52 -4.71 -5.73
N ASP A 157 15.73 -5.25 -5.91
CA ASP A 157 15.84 -6.44 -6.75
C ASP A 157 14.76 -7.40 -6.23
N PRO A 158 13.71 -7.70 -7.01
CA PRO A 158 12.56 -8.42 -6.47
C PRO A 158 13.04 -9.77 -5.96
N GLN A 159 13.01 -9.95 -4.64
CA GLN A 159 13.48 -11.19 -4.04
C GLN A 159 12.79 -12.37 -4.72
N ARG A 160 13.61 -13.30 -5.23
CA ARG A 160 13.12 -14.36 -6.12
C ARG A 160 12.14 -15.23 -5.36
N SER A 161 10.90 -15.30 -5.84
CA SER A 161 9.86 -16.14 -5.26
C SER A 161 9.11 -16.90 -6.34
N CYS A 162 8.62 -18.09 -6.04
CA CYS A 162 7.71 -18.79 -6.94
C CYS A 162 6.47 -17.93 -7.26
N TRP A 163 5.99 -17.11 -6.32
CA TRP A 163 4.80 -16.28 -6.50
C TRP A 163 4.98 -15.14 -7.51
N ASN A 164 6.18 -14.56 -7.57
CA ASN A 164 6.52 -13.48 -8.51
C ASN A 164 7.24 -14.02 -9.77
N CYS A 165 7.19 -15.34 -10.00
CA CYS A 165 7.74 -15.98 -11.19
C CYS A 165 6.73 -15.91 -12.35
N GLN A 166 7.24 -15.73 -13.58
CA GLN A 166 6.47 -15.76 -14.82
C GLN A 166 5.81 -17.14 -15.06
N PHE A 167 6.43 -18.22 -14.58
CA PHE A 167 5.96 -19.58 -14.79
C PHE A 167 4.97 -20.08 -13.72
N CYS A 168 4.63 -19.28 -12.71
CA CYS A 168 3.63 -19.66 -11.72
C CYS A 168 2.21 -19.46 -12.27
N SER A 169 1.35 -20.46 -12.09
CA SER A 169 -0.06 -20.43 -12.48
C SER A 169 -0.81 -19.28 -11.81
N LYS A 170 -1.83 -18.77 -12.51
CA LYS A 170 -2.76 -17.75 -11.99
C LYS A 170 -4.01 -18.37 -11.37
N GLU A 171 -4.27 -19.64 -11.63
CA GLU A 171 -5.41 -20.38 -11.11
C GLU A 171 -5.18 -20.73 -9.64
N GLN A 172 -6.18 -20.45 -8.80
CA GLN A 172 -6.19 -20.85 -7.41
C GLN A 172 -6.37 -22.36 -7.34
N VAL A 173 -5.34 -23.07 -6.87
CA VAL A 173 -5.46 -24.48 -6.53
C VAL A 173 -6.34 -24.60 -5.28
N LYS A 174 -7.12 -25.68 -5.17
CA LYS A 174 -8.03 -25.90 -4.03
C LYS A 174 -7.30 -25.95 -2.67
N ASP A 175 -6.00 -26.27 -2.68
CA ASP A 175 -5.16 -26.32 -1.50
C ASP A 175 -4.20 -25.12 -1.46
N ASN A 176 -4.21 -24.37 -0.35
CA ASN A 176 -3.35 -23.19 -0.15
C ASN A 176 -1.84 -23.48 -0.12
N HIS A 177 -1.45 -24.76 -0.15
CA HIS A 177 -0.06 -25.20 -0.04
C HIS A 177 0.49 -25.78 -1.35
N THR A 178 -0.33 -25.89 -2.40
CA THR A 178 0.09 -26.36 -3.71
C THR A 178 -0.06 -25.27 -4.76
N PHE A 179 0.86 -25.22 -5.70
CA PHE A 179 0.80 -24.31 -6.84
C PHE A 179 1.28 -25.03 -8.09
N TYR A 180 0.85 -24.56 -9.26
CA TYR A 180 1.29 -25.13 -10.52
C TYR A 180 2.34 -24.23 -11.16
N CYS A 181 3.47 -24.81 -11.54
CA CYS A 181 4.52 -24.17 -12.31
C CYS A 181 4.48 -24.69 -13.74
N TYR A 182 4.32 -23.83 -14.74
CA TYR A 182 4.31 -24.21 -16.15
C TYR A 182 5.64 -24.84 -16.64
N LYS A 183 6.70 -24.80 -15.82
CA LYS A 183 7.99 -25.47 -16.09
C LYS A 183 8.18 -26.79 -15.36
N PHE A 184 7.69 -26.89 -14.12
CA PHE A 184 8.01 -28.01 -13.21
C PHE A 184 6.77 -28.77 -12.71
N GLY A 185 5.58 -28.42 -13.19
CA GLY A 185 4.31 -29.05 -12.80
C GLY A 185 3.81 -28.61 -11.43
N LEU A 186 3.05 -29.47 -10.77
CA LEU A 186 2.48 -29.21 -9.45
C LEU A 186 3.57 -29.29 -8.37
N LEU A 187 3.72 -28.22 -7.59
CA LEU A 187 4.72 -28.09 -6.53
C LEU A 187 4.04 -27.78 -5.19
N SER A 188 4.63 -28.27 -4.10
CA SER A 188 4.14 -28.07 -2.73
C SER A 188 5.08 -27.19 -1.89
N PHE A 189 4.49 -26.29 -1.10
CA PHE A 189 5.20 -25.45 -0.14
C PHE A 189 5.38 -26.08 1.25
N LEU A 190 4.90 -27.32 1.46
CA LEU A 190 5.08 -28.03 2.73
C LEU A 190 6.54 -28.46 2.96
N GLU A 191 7.31 -28.69 1.89
CA GLU A 191 8.71 -29.13 1.97
C GLU A 191 9.70 -27.97 1.92
N LYS A 192 9.38 -26.92 1.14
CA LYS A 192 10.20 -25.72 0.97
C LYS A 192 9.29 -24.54 0.65
N ASP A 193 9.50 -23.40 1.29
CA ASP A 193 8.72 -22.20 1.04
C ASP A 193 8.98 -21.61 -0.37
N ALA A 194 8.13 -20.68 -0.77
CA ALA A 194 8.13 -20.07 -2.10
C ALA A 194 9.37 -19.23 -2.40
N GLN A 195 10.00 -18.67 -1.38
CA GLN A 195 11.17 -17.80 -1.51
C GLN A 195 12.42 -18.66 -1.70
N THR A 196 12.64 -19.66 -0.84
CA THR A 196 13.74 -20.62 -0.95
C THR A 196 13.73 -21.32 -2.32
N ARG A 197 12.56 -21.77 -2.79
CA ARG A 197 12.43 -22.36 -4.14
C ARG A 197 12.67 -21.34 -5.26
N GLY A 198 12.29 -20.08 -5.07
CA GLY A 198 12.53 -19.02 -6.05
C GLY A 198 14.02 -18.70 -6.21
N GLU A 199 14.75 -18.67 -5.09
CA GLU A 199 16.20 -18.43 -5.04
C GLU A 199 17.00 -19.59 -5.69
N GLU A 200 16.61 -20.84 -5.44
CA GLU A 200 17.25 -22.03 -6.03
C GLU A 200 16.88 -22.28 -7.51
N CYS A 201 15.84 -21.62 -8.04
CA CYS A 201 15.29 -21.94 -9.35
C CYS A 201 16.09 -21.29 -10.50
N LEU A 202 16.81 -22.12 -11.26
CA LEU A 202 17.59 -21.70 -12.43
C LEU A 202 16.72 -21.11 -13.57
N ALA A 203 15.46 -21.54 -13.66
CA ALA A 203 14.52 -21.04 -14.66
C ALA A 203 13.69 -19.85 -14.15
N TRP A 204 14.01 -19.30 -12.98
CA TRP A 204 13.22 -18.20 -12.42
C TRP A 204 13.33 -16.96 -13.31
N ARG A 205 12.18 -16.37 -13.62
CA ARG A 205 12.08 -15.08 -14.32
C ARG A 205 11.01 -14.25 -13.64
N TYR A 206 11.34 -13.00 -13.40
CA TYR A 206 10.39 -12.08 -12.77
C TYR A 206 9.16 -11.94 -13.65
N ARG A 207 7.98 -12.09 -13.05
CA ARG A 207 6.68 -12.06 -13.73
C ARG A 207 6.44 -10.75 -14.49
N TRP A 208 7.11 -9.68 -14.08
CA TRP A 208 7.00 -8.35 -14.67
C TRP A 208 8.32 -7.83 -15.25
N SER A 209 9.32 -8.69 -15.48
CA SER A 209 10.51 -8.23 -16.22
C SER A 209 10.12 -7.91 -17.64
N ASP A 210 10.42 -6.69 -18.09
CA ASP A 210 10.43 -6.36 -19.51
C ASP A 210 11.43 -7.30 -20.18
N SER A 211 10.94 -8.13 -21.10
CA SER A 211 11.78 -9.04 -21.84
C SER A 211 12.67 -8.25 -22.80
N ASP A 212 13.90 -7.97 -22.39
CA ASP A 212 14.98 -7.65 -23.31
C ASP A 212 15.15 -8.84 -24.26
N GLY A 213 14.83 -8.62 -25.54
CA GLY A 213 15.02 -9.60 -26.60
C GLY A 213 13.78 -10.41 -26.98
N CYS A 214 12.69 -9.73 -27.33
CA CYS A 214 11.84 -10.18 -28.43
C CYS A 214 11.27 -8.95 -29.13
N GLN A 215 11.51 -8.84 -30.43
CA GLN A 215 10.97 -7.77 -31.27
C GLN A 215 9.47 -7.60 -30.96
N SER A 216 9.07 -6.37 -30.72
CA SER A 216 7.73 -5.95 -30.35
C SER A 216 6.63 -6.72 -31.09
N ILE A 217 6.05 -7.74 -30.45
CA ILE A 217 4.71 -8.19 -30.81
C ILE A 217 3.78 -7.13 -30.20
N PRO A 218 2.96 -6.42 -31.01
CA PRO A 218 2.06 -5.43 -30.47
C PRO A 218 1.10 -6.07 -29.49
N LYS A 219 0.92 -5.39 -28.34
CA LYS A 219 -0.10 -5.58 -27.30
C LYS A 219 -1.26 -6.48 -27.75
N ASN A 220 -1.51 -7.56 -27.00
CA ASN A 220 -2.66 -8.46 -27.12
C ASN A 220 -3.91 -7.72 -27.61
N SER A 221 -4.15 -7.80 -28.92
CA SER A 221 -5.34 -7.26 -29.55
C SER A 221 -6.41 -8.33 -29.37
N CYS A 222 -7.19 -8.23 -28.30
CA CYS A 222 -8.34 -9.09 -28.13
C CYS A 222 -9.41 -8.68 -29.14
N PHE A 223 -9.85 -9.63 -29.97
CA PHE A 223 -11.02 -9.47 -30.82
C PHE A 223 -12.08 -10.49 -30.41
N THR A 224 -13.34 -10.08 -30.41
CA THR A 224 -14.47 -10.95 -30.09
C THR A 224 -15.03 -11.50 -31.40
N LEU A 225 -14.98 -12.81 -31.57
CA LEU A 225 -15.69 -13.50 -32.65
C LEU A 225 -17.06 -13.93 -32.12
N THR A 226 -18.12 -13.48 -32.80
CA THR A 226 -19.48 -13.95 -32.53
C THR A 226 -19.81 -15.03 -33.55
N LEU A 227 -19.96 -16.26 -33.09
CA LEU A 227 -20.32 -17.40 -33.95
C LEU A 227 -21.79 -17.76 -33.74
N PRO A 228 -22.51 -18.18 -34.79
CA PRO A 228 -23.81 -18.83 -34.65
C PRO A 228 -23.71 -20.04 -33.70
N SER A 229 -24.71 -20.21 -32.85
CA SER A 229 -24.71 -21.24 -31.79
C SER A 229 -24.49 -22.67 -32.30
N HIS A 230 -24.95 -22.98 -33.51
CA HIS A 230 -24.74 -24.30 -34.14
C HIS A 230 -23.31 -24.54 -34.63
N LEU A 231 -22.53 -23.49 -34.90
CA LEU A 231 -21.12 -23.61 -35.31
C LEU A 231 -20.18 -23.64 -34.11
N GLN A 232 -20.57 -23.03 -33.00
CA GLN A 232 -19.77 -23.02 -31.78
C GLN A 232 -19.51 -24.45 -31.28
N THR A 233 -20.56 -25.28 -31.20
CA THR A 233 -20.43 -26.68 -30.78
C THR A 233 -19.55 -27.48 -31.73
N MET A 234 -19.70 -27.27 -33.04
CA MET A 234 -18.86 -27.94 -34.04
C MET A 234 -17.38 -27.57 -33.91
N PHE A 235 -17.06 -26.31 -33.62
CA PHE A 235 -15.67 -25.86 -33.45
C PHE A 235 -15.07 -26.34 -32.14
N GLU A 236 -15.85 -26.40 -31.06
CA GLU A 236 -15.40 -26.98 -29.80
C GLU A 236 -15.05 -28.47 -29.94
N ASP A 237 -15.87 -29.23 -30.67
CA ASP A 237 -15.60 -30.64 -30.94
C ASP A 237 -14.38 -30.84 -31.85
N ALA A 238 -14.22 -30.01 -32.89
CA ALA A 238 -13.04 -30.04 -33.76
C ALA A 238 -11.74 -29.65 -33.01
N ALA A 239 -11.82 -28.67 -32.11
CA ALA A 239 -10.71 -28.30 -31.25
C ALA A 239 -10.32 -29.46 -30.32
N ARG A 240 -11.31 -30.11 -29.70
CA ARG A 240 -11.10 -31.27 -28.82
C ARG A 240 -10.48 -32.45 -29.57
N ALA A 241 -10.97 -32.75 -30.77
CA ALA A 241 -10.39 -33.79 -31.64
C ALA A 241 -8.93 -33.50 -32.02
N SER A 242 -8.56 -32.22 -32.09
CA SER A 242 -7.19 -31.76 -32.37
C SER A 242 -6.32 -31.65 -31.11
N GLY A 243 -6.85 -31.97 -29.92
CA GLY A 243 -6.13 -31.85 -28.65
C GLY A 243 -5.84 -30.41 -28.22
N MET A 244 -6.56 -29.43 -28.76
CA MET A 244 -6.35 -28.00 -28.54
C MET A 244 -7.52 -27.36 -27.78
N THR A 245 -7.28 -26.22 -27.15
CA THR A 245 -8.37 -25.37 -26.67
C THR A 245 -9.05 -24.69 -27.86
N LEU A 246 -10.32 -24.28 -27.72
CA LEU A 246 -11.04 -23.58 -28.79
C LEU A 246 -10.28 -22.33 -29.26
N VAL A 247 -9.66 -21.59 -28.33
CA VAL A 247 -8.90 -20.37 -28.64
C VAL A 247 -7.64 -20.69 -29.42
N ASP A 248 -6.87 -21.70 -29.00
CA ASP A 248 -5.64 -22.09 -29.69
C ASP A 248 -5.95 -22.65 -31.09
N TRP A 249 -7.02 -23.43 -31.19
CA TRP A 249 -7.49 -24.00 -32.45
C TRP A 249 -7.91 -22.93 -33.45
N ILE A 250 -8.67 -21.92 -33.01
CA ILE A 250 -9.06 -20.78 -33.87
C ILE A 250 -7.82 -19.99 -34.30
N CYS A 251 -6.91 -19.68 -33.38
CA CYS A 251 -5.67 -18.97 -33.69
C CYS A 251 -4.83 -19.74 -34.72
N HIS A 252 -4.73 -21.07 -34.59
CA HIS A 252 -4.02 -21.93 -35.53
C HIS A 252 -4.60 -21.83 -36.95
N HIS A 253 -5.91 -21.92 -37.09
CA HIS A 253 -6.58 -21.84 -38.39
C HIS A 253 -6.55 -20.44 -39.01
N LEU A 254 -6.68 -19.38 -38.20
CA LEU A 254 -6.50 -18.01 -38.67
C LEU A 254 -5.08 -17.78 -39.20
N LEU A 255 -4.07 -18.29 -38.50
CA LEU A 255 -2.69 -18.22 -38.95
C LEU A 255 -2.48 -19.00 -40.26
N GLN A 256 -3.02 -20.21 -40.38
CA GLN A 256 -2.97 -20.96 -41.64
C GLN A 256 -3.66 -20.21 -42.78
N ALA A 257 -4.83 -19.62 -42.55
CA ALA A 257 -5.56 -18.85 -43.55
C ALA A 257 -4.75 -17.62 -44.02
N THR A 258 -4.10 -16.91 -43.10
CA THR A 258 -3.24 -15.76 -43.47
C THR A 258 -2.00 -16.19 -44.27
N GLN A 259 -1.46 -17.37 -44.01
CA GLN A 259 -0.32 -17.92 -44.76
C GLN A 259 -0.73 -18.37 -46.16
N SER A 260 -1.91 -18.99 -46.30
CA SER A 260 -2.48 -19.40 -47.58
C SER A 260 -2.96 -18.23 -48.44
N SER A 261 -3.26 -17.07 -47.84
CA SER A 261 -3.69 -15.86 -48.56
C SER A 261 -2.57 -15.10 -49.29
N LYS A 262 -1.31 -15.54 -49.17
CA LYS A 262 -0.19 -15.04 -49.99
C LYS A 262 -0.21 -15.67 -51.40
N ILE A 263 -1.31 -15.48 -52.12
CA ILE A 263 -1.39 -15.70 -53.56
C ILE A 263 -1.16 -14.32 -54.20
N PRO A 264 -0.18 -14.15 -55.12
CA PRO A 264 -0.02 -12.89 -55.82
C PRO A 264 -1.30 -12.59 -56.60
N LEU A 265 -1.87 -11.41 -56.41
CA LEU A 265 -2.74 -10.82 -57.41
C LEU A 265 -1.84 -10.57 -58.63
N GLU A 266 -1.85 -11.48 -59.59
CA GLU A 266 -1.34 -11.20 -60.94
C GLU A 266 -2.15 -10.03 -61.50
N VAL A 267 -1.42 -8.96 -61.83
CA VAL A 267 -1.90 -7.81 -62.62
C VAL A 267 -1.80 -8.17 -64.09
#